data_AF-A0A183AKW0-F1
#
_entry.id   AF-A0A183AKW0-F1
#
_cell.length_a   1.000
_cell.length_b   1.000
_cell.length_c   1.000
_cell.angle_alpha   90.00
_cell.angle_beta   90.00
_cell.angle_gamma   90.00
#
_symmetry.space_group_name_H-M   'P 1'
#
loop_
_entity.id
_entity.type
_entity.pdbx_description
1 polymer ?
#
loop_
_entity_poly.entity_id
_entity_poly.type
_entity_poly.pdbx_seq_one_letter_code
_entity_poly.pdbx_strand_id
1 'polypeptide(L)'
;MNGYVGVQHTLAELQRTYWIIGGIGAVKTVPNRCASCRIRDARPMQQLMAPVIPDQYAIYQQAFSTCVDYFGPIIGARGRLRERRYGCLFTGLTTRAVQIEMSPTLDKDSFLCAFTRFAARPGWPSTV
;
A
#
# COMPACT_ATOMS: atom_id res chain seq x y z
N MET A 1 19.59 -28.04 12.50
CA MET A 1 18.81 -28.64 11.38
C MET A 1 17.92 -27.55 10.80
N ASN A 2 18.39 -26.83 9.79
CA ASN A 2 17.65 -25.74 9.15
C ASN A 2 16.99 -26.29 7.87
N GLY A 3 15.76 -26.79 7.99
CA GLY A 3 15.02 -27.48 6.93
C GLY A 3 14.42 -26.53 5.88
N TYR A 4 15.24 -25.69 5.25
CA TYR A 4 14.79 -24.67 4.27
C TYR A 4 15.44 -24.82 2.91
N VAL A 5 15.77 -26.03 2.51
CA VAL A 5 16.53 -26.26 1.28
C VAL A 5 15.68 -27.13 0.37
N GLY A 6 15.48 -26.66 -0.87
CA GLY A 6 14.49 -27.21 -1.81
C GLY A 6 14.54 -28.73 -1.99
N VAL A 7 13.57 -29.25 -2.74
CA VAL A 7 13.32 -30.71 -2.91
C VAL A 7 14.60 -31.53 -3.10
N GLN A 8 15.53 -31.08 -3.94
CA GLN A 8 16.77 -31.80 -4.22
C GLN A 8 17.71 -31.90 -3.02
N HIS A 9 17.85 -30.83 -2.25
CA HIS A 9 18.72 -30.84 -1.08
C HIS A 9 18.11 -31.66 0.07
N THR A 10 16.79 -31.58 0.24
CA THR A 10 16.10 -32.43 1.23
C THR A 10 16.26 -33.91 0.89
N LEU A 11 16.19 -34.26 -0.40
CA LEU A 11 16.44 -35.63 -0.85
C LEU A 11 17.89 -36.08 -0.62
N ALA A 12 18.87 -35.24 -0.98
CA ALA A 12 20.28 -35.56 -0.81
C ALA A 12 20.64 -35.84 0.65
N GLU A 13 20.04 -35.10 1.59
CA GLU A 13 20.25 -35.31 3.02
C GLU A 13 19.61 -36.62 3.53
N LEU A 14 18.39 -36.92 3.07
CA LEU A 14 17.72 -38.18 3.40
C LEU A 14 18.48 -39.40 2.86
N GLN A 15 19.10 -39.27 1.67
CA GLN A 15 19.88 -40.34 1.06
C GLN A 15 21.17 -40.68 1.81
N ARG A 16 21.65 -39.81 2.71
CA ARG A 16 22.81 -40.12 3.58
C ARG A 16 22.49 -41.19 4.62
N THR A 17 21.21 -41.36 4.96
CA THR A 17 20.74 -42.21 6.07
C THR A 17 19.74 -43.27 5.63
N TYR A 18 19.00 -43.04 4.55
CA TYR A 18 17.93 -43.91 4.09
C TYR A 18 17.93 -44.10 2.56
N TRP A 19 17.62 -45.31 2.10
CA TRP A 19 17.36 -45.57 0.68
C TRP A 19 15.85 -45.63 0.40
N ILE A 20 15.28 -44.48 0.01
CA ILE A 20 13.83 -44.33 -0.21
C ILE A 20 13.53 -44.54 -1.69
N ILE A 21 12.81 -45.63 -2.01
CA ILE A 21 12.31 -45.89 -3.36
C ILE A 21 11.31 -44.78 -3.73
N GLY A 22 11.55 -44.09 -4.84
CA GLY A 22 10.70 -42.96 -5.27
C GLY A 22 10.83 -41.70 -4.41
N GLY A 23 11.94 -41.52 -3.67
CA GLY A 23 12.11 -40.44 -2.69
C GLY A 23 11.83 -39.02 -3.20
N ILE A 24 12.09 -38.71 -4.48
CA ILE A 24 11.75 -37.41 -5.09
C ILE A 24 10.25 -37.12 -4.96
N GLY A 25 9.40 -38.11 -5.23
CA GLY A 25 7.94 -37.97 -5.14
C GLY A 25 7.50 -37.70 -3.71
N ALA A 26 8.02 -38.47 -2.75
CA ALA A 26 7.73 -38.30 -1.34
C ALA A 26 8.11 -36.89 -0.85
N VAL A 27 9.33 -36.43 -1.15
CA VAL A 27 9.82 -35.10 -0.74
C VAL A 27 9.01 -33.97 -1.39
N LYS A 28 8.56 -34.11 -2.65
CA LYS A 28 7.71 -33.10 -3.32
C LYS A 28 6.34 -32.93 -2.66
N THR A 29 5.81 -33.95 -1.97
CA THR A 29 4.50 -33.83 -1.31
C THR A 29 4.55 -32.99 -0.03
N VAL A 30 5.71 -32.95 0.64
CA VAL A 30 5.87 -32.30 1.94
C VAL A 30 5.67 -30.78 1.87
N PRO A 31 6.27 -30.03 0.91
CA PRO A 31 6.02 -28.58 0.77
C PRO A 31 4.55 -28.24 0.56
N ASN A 32 3.81 -29.08 -0.18
CA ASN A 32 2.38 -28.85 -0.45
C ASN A 32 1.49 -29.06 0.78
N ARG A 33 1.91 -29.93 1.72
CA ARG A 33 1.17 -30.21 2.97
C ARG A 33 1.62 -29.32 4.15
N CYS A 34 2.82 -28.76 4.07
CA CYS A 34 3.36 -27.88 5.10
C CYS A 34 2.83 -26.45 4.93
N ALA A 35 2.07 -25.95 5.92
CA ALA A 35 1.53 -24.59 5.89
C ALA A 35 2.62 -23.52 5.74
N SER A 36 3.74 -23.65 6.46
CA SER A 36 4.85 -22.69 6.39
C SER A 36 5.53 -22.68 5.01
N CYS A 37 5.72 -23.84 4.38
CA CYS A 37 6.25 -23.92 3.02
C CYS A 37 5.25 -23.32 2.01
N ARG A 38 3.94 -23.60 2.17
CA ARG A 38 2.90 -23.07 1.28
C ARG A 38 2.79 -21.56 1.34
N ILE A 39 2.93 -20.95 2.52
CA ILE A 39 2.91 -19.49 2.68
C ILE A 39 4.16 -18.86 2.05
N ARG A 40 5.33 -19.43 2.29
CA ARG A 40 6.60 -18.92 1.75
C ARG A 40 6.67 -19.04 0.22
N ASP A 41 6.26 -20.19 -0.30
CA ASP A 41 6.35 -20.51 -1.73
C ASP A 41 5.07 -20.06 -2.49
N ALA A 42 4.17 -19.33 -1.82
CA ALA A 42 2.98 -18.75 -2.44
C ALA A 42 3.39 -17.76 -3.54
N ARG A 43 2.86 -17.95 -4.75
CA ARG A 43 3.03 -16.98 -5.83
C ARG A 43 2.17 -15.74 -5.53
N PRO A 44 2.63 -14.52 -5.88
CA PRO A 44 1.79 -13.34 -5.83
C PRO A 44 0.51 -13.59 -6.62
N MET A 45 -0.64 -13.24 -6.03
CA MET A 45 -1.90 -13.29 -6.75
C MET A 45 -1.84 -12.29 -7.91
N GLN A 46 -2.25 -12.72 -9.11
CA GLN A 46 -2.53 -11.77 -10.17
C GLN A 46 -3.89 -11.15 -9.92
N GLN A 47 -3.90 -9.83 -9.71
CA GLN A 47 -5.15 -9.08 -9.59
C GLN A 47 -5.88 -9.14 -10.93
N LEU A 48 -7.02 -9.83 -10.97
CA LEU A 48 -7.94 -9.78 -12.11
C LEU A 48 -8.59 -8.39 -12.10
N MET A 49 -8.10 -7.49 -12.95
CA MET A 49 -8.69 -6.17 -13.15
C MET A 49 -9.65 -6.21 -14.32
N ALA A 50 -10.83 -5.59 -14.17
CA ALA A 50 -11.70 -5.30 -15.31
C ALA A 50 -10.95 -4.43 -16.33
N PRO A 51 -11.31 -4.49 -17.63
CA PRO A 51 -10.73 -3.59 -18.63
C PRO A 51 -10.90 -2.16 -18.14
N VAL A 52 -9.79 -1.41 -18.15
CA VAL A 52 -9.77 0.01 -17.79
C VAL A 52 -10.72 0.71 -18.76
N ILE A 53 -11.85 1.20 -18.24
CA ILE A 53 -12.71 2.10 -18.98
C ILE A 53 -11.89 3.39 -19.12
N PRO A 54 -11.58 3.86 -20.35
CA PRO A 54 -10.91 5.13 -20.55
C PRO A 54 -11.66 6.19 -19.77
N ASP A 55 -10.92 6.90 -18.94
CA ASP A 55 -11.41 7.79 -17.90
C ASP A 55 -12.51 8.71 -18.44
N GLN A 56 -13.78 8.36 -18.20
CA GLN A 56 -14.92 9.20 -18.62
C GLN A 56 -14.90 10.56 -17.88
N TYR A 57 -14.11 10.65 -16.82
CA TYR A 57 -13.87 11.87 -16.04
C TYR A 57 -12.84 12.81 -16.67
N ALA A 58 -12.12 12.40 -17.73
CA ALA A 58 -11.14 13.27 -18.38
C ALA A 58 -11.77 14.46 -19.12
N ILE A 59 -13.07 14.39 -19.46
CA ILE A 59 -13.72 15.35 -20.38
C ILE A 59 -14.66 16.33 -19.66
N TYR A 60 -15.10 16.04 -18.43
CA TYR A 60 -15.97 16.94 -17.66
C TYR A 60 -15.23 17.56 -16.47
N GLN A 61 -14.17 18.30 -16.77
CA GLN A 61 -13.54 19.15 -15.76
C GLN A 61 -14.46 20.34 -15.49
N GLN A 62 -15.41 20.16 -14.57
CA GLN A 62 -16.02 21.30 -13.89
C GLN A 62 -14.89 22.22 -13.40
N ALA A 63 -15.14 23.53 -13.44
CA ALA A 63 -14.23 24.48 -12.84
C ALA A 63 -13.94 24.01 -11.40
N PHE A 64 -12.68 23.63 -11.16
CA PHE A 64 -12.12 23.33 -9.85
C PHE A 64 -12.62 22.05 -9.13
N SER A 65 -12.38 20.86 -9.70
CA SER A 65 -12.42 19.57 -8.97
C SER A 65 -11.09 19.26 -8.28
N THR A 66 -11.14 18.83 -7.02
CA THR A 66 -9.96 18.56 -6.17
C THR A 66 -10.01 17.14 -5.62
N CYS A 67 -8.86 16.51 -5.44
CA CYS A 67 -8.69 15.28 -4.68
C CYS A 67 -7.93 15.59 -3.38
N VAL A 68 -8.28 14.89 -2.30
CA VAL A 68 -7.70 15.08 -0.97
C VAL A 68 -6.94 13.83 -0.55
N ASP A 69 -5.72 14.03 -0.04
CA ASP A 69 -4.96 12.96 0.61
C ASP A 69 -4.23 13.48 1.85
N TYR A 70 -3.86 12.59 2.76
CA TYR A 70 -3.10 12.92 3.97
C TYR A 70 -1.78 12.17 4.00
N PHE A 71 -0.70 12.89 4.32
CA PHE A 71 0.61 12.30 4.56
C PHE A 71 1.16 12.70 5.94
N GLY A 72 1.93 11.80 6.53
CA GLY A 72 2.45 11.97 7.90
C GLY A 72 2.28 10.71 8.73
N PRO A 73 2.69 10.71 10.01
CA PRO A 73 2.92 11.88 10.87
C PRO A 73 4.34 12.45 10.77
N ILE A 74 4.42 13.74 10.49
CA ILE A 74 5.65 14.53 10.59
C ILE A 74 5.81 14.93 12.05
N ILE A 75 6.90 14.49 12.69
CA ILE A 75 7.19 14.82 14.08
C ILE A 75 7.97 16.14 14.09
N GLY A 76 7.27 17.22 14.44
CA GLY A 76 7.85 18.54 14.60
C GLY A 76 8.17 18.84 16.06
N ALA A 77 9.21 19.64 16.31
CA ALA A 77 9.42 20.23 17.62
C ALA A 77 8.62 21.54 17.73
N ARG A 78 7.79 21.66 18.78
CA ARG A 78 7.15 22.90 19.18
C ARG A 78 7.70 23.29 20.56
N GLY A 79 8.78 24.07 20.55
CA GLY A 79 9.55 24.34 21.77
C GLY A 79 10.14 23.04 22.34
N ARG A 80 9.83 22.73 23.60
CA ARG A 80 10.27 21.49 24.27
C ARG A 80 9.39 20.28 23.98
N LEU A 81 8.22 20.48 23.35
CA LEU A 81 7.27 19.40 23.06
C LEU A 81 7.51 18.86 21.65
N ARG A 82 7.41 17.53 21.48
CA ARG A 82 7.34 16.90 20.16
C ARG A 82 5.87 16.69 19.81
N GLU A 83 5.43 17.30 18.73
CA GLU A 83 4.04 17.21 18.27
C GLU A 83 4.00 16.51 16.91
N ARG A 84 3.03 15.60 16.75
CA ARG A 84 2.73 14.99 15.46
C ARG A 84 1.89 15.99 14.66
N ARG A 85 2.25 16.15 13.39
CA ARG A 85 1.51 16.93 12.41
C ARG A 85 1.32 16.11 11.15
N TYR A 86 0.23 16.39 10.43
CA TYR A 86 -0.09 15.76 9.17
C TYR A 86 -0.12 16.84 8.09
N GLY A 87 0.33 16.51 6.89
CA GLY A 87 0.10 17.34 5.71
C GLY A 87 -1.15 16.86 4.99
N CYS A 88 -2.05 17.79 4.70
CA CYS A 88 -3.22 17.58 3.86
C CYS A 88 -2.88 18.06 2.44
N LEU A 89 -2.91 17.14 1.49
CA LEU A 89 -2.69 17.38 0.08
C LEU A 89 -4.02 17.66 -0.60
N PHE A 90 -4.11 18.81 -1.25
CA PHE A 90 -5.22 19.16 -2.13
C PHE A 90 -4.69 19.22 -3.56
N THR A 91 -5.11 18.28 -4.40
CA THR A 91 -4.65 18.16 -5.79
C THR A 91 -5.79 18.45 -6.76
N GLY A 92 -5.65 19.49 -7.58
CA GLY A 92 -6.60 19.76 -8.65
C GLY A 92 -6.57 18.67 -9.71
N LEU A 93 -7.72 18.10 -10.08
CA LEU A 93 -7.79 17.05 -11.11
C LEU A 93 -7.55 17.62 -12.52
N THR A 94 -7.92 18.89 -12.72
CA THR A 94 -7.79 19.63 -13.98
C THR A 94 -6.36 20.11 -14.22
N THR A 95 -5.85 20.94 -13.32
CA THR A 95 -4.57 21.63 -13.48
C THR A 95 -3.40 20.85 -12.90
N ARG A 96 -3.67 19.76 -12.16
CA ARG A 96 -2.67 19.04 -11.35
C ARG A 96 -1.91 19.93 -10.36
N ALA A 97 -2.47 21.11 -10.04
CA ALA A 97 -1.91 21.99 -9.02
C ALA A 97 -2.08 21.34 -7.64
N VAL A 98 -1.00 21.31 -6.86
CA VAL A 98 -0.99 20.73 -5.52
C VAL A 98 -0.81 21.86 -4.50
N GLN A 99 -1.75 21.96 -3.57
CA GLN A 99 -1.63 22.82 -2.38
C GLN A 99 -1.54 21.93 -1.14
N ILE A 100 -0.58 22.25 -0.26
CA ILE A 100 -0.34 21.50 0.97
C ILE A 100 -0.73 22.36 2.16
N GLU A 101 -1.59 21.82 3.03
CA GLU A 101 -2.02 22.46 4.26
C GLU A 101 -1.61 21.63 5.47
N MET A 102 -1.11 22.28 6.52
CA MET A 102 -0.75 21.58 7.75
C MET A 102 -1.99 21.32 8.61
N SER A 103 -2.17 20.09 9.06
CA SER A 103 -3.24 19.66 9.97
C SER A 103 -2.66 19.16 11.30
N PRO A 104 -3.16 19.62 12.45
CA PRO A 104 -2.65 19.18 13.75
C PRO A 104 -3.00 17.71 14.06
N THR A 105 -4.19 17.27 13.66
CA THR A 105 -4.70 15.90 13.83
C THR A 105 -5.39 15.41 12.55
N LEU A 106 -5.84 14.15 12.55
CA LEU A 106 -6.67 13.58 11.47
C LEU A 106 -8.18 13.71 11.77
N ASP A 107 -8.55 14.66 12.63
CA ASP A 107 -9.94 14.90 13.02
C ASP A 107 -10.67 15.78 12.00
N LYS A 108 -12.00 15.69 12.00
CA LYS A 108 -12.87 16.44 11.10
C LYS A 108 -12.69 17.96 11.24
N ASP A 109 -12.58 18.47 12.46
CA ASP A 109 -12.42 19.90 12.71
C ASP A 109 -11.08 20.43 12.19
N SER A 110 -10.02 19.64 12.36
CA SER A 110 -8.69 19.92 11.82
C SER A 110 -8.70 19.90 10.29
N PHE A 111 -9.43 18.97 9.69
CA PHE A 111 -9.67 18.93 8.25
C PHE A 111 -10.46 20.15 7.75
N LEU A 112 -11.58 20.53 8.38
CA LEU A 112 -12.37 21.70 7.98
C LEU A 112 -11.54 22.98 8.03
N CYS A 113 -10.69 23.12 9.06
CA CYS A 113 -9.74 24.24 9.14
C CYS A 113 -8.75 24.24 7.97
N ALA A 114 -8.19 23.07 7.60
CA ALA A 114 -7.28 22.95 6.47
C ALA A 114 -7.98 23.20 5.13
N PHE A 115 -9.19 22.68 4.96
CA PHE A 115 -9.99 22.84 3.76
C PHE A 115 -10.44 24.30 3.55
N THR A 116 -10.74 25.01 4.63
CA THR A 116 -11.06 26.45 4.57
C THR A 116 -9.84 27.27 4.13
N ARG A 117 -8.64 26.95 4.64
CA ARG A 117 -7.39 27.59 4.19
C ARG A 117 -7.08 27.29 2.73
N PHE A 118 -7.33 26.04 2.31
CA PHE A 118 -7.24 25.64 0.91
C PHE A 118 -8.16 26.49 0.05
N ALA A 119 -9.45 26.56 0.36
CA ALA A 119 -10.44 27.29 -0.42
C ALA A 119 -10.25 28.82 -0.42
N ALA A 120 -9.50 29.37 0.53
CA ALA A 120 -9.28 30.82 0.64
C ALA A 120 -8.51 31.44 -0.55
N ARG A 121 -7.73 30.66 -1.30
CA ARG A 121 -6.96 31.15 -2.47
C ARG A 121 -7.62 30.87 -3.82
N PRO A 122 -7.96 29.61 -4.17
CA PRO A 122 -8.55 29.26 -5.45
C PRO A 122 -10.09 29.34 -5.46
N GLY A 123 -10.74 29.48 -4.30
CA GLY A 123 -12.19 29.38 -4.14
C GLY A 123 -12.63 27.98 -3.68
N TRP A 124 -13.95 27.77 -3.56
CA TRP A 124 -14.52 26.49 -3.15
C TRP A 124 -14.56 25.51 -4.32
N PRO A 125 -14.07 24.26 -4.16
CA PRO A 125 -14.16 23.25 -5.20
C PRO A 125 -15.61 22.83 -5.45
N SER A 126 -15.91 22.52 -6.71
CA SER A 126 -17.21 21.99 -7.12
C SER A 126 -17.38 20.54 -6.68
N THR A 127 -16.29 19.77 -6.66
CA THR A 127 -16.23 18.38 -6.21
C THR A 127 -14.91 18.12 -5.46
N VAL A 128 -14.98 17.32 -4.39
CA VAL A 128 -13.86 16.90 -3.52
C VAL A 128 -13.82 15.38 -3.41
#